data_AF-A0A6M1ZFT5-F1
#
_entry.id   AF-A0A6M1ZFT5-F1
#
_cell.length_a   1.000
_cell.length_b   1.000
_cell.length_c   1.000
_cell.angle_alpha   90.00
_cell.angle_beta   90.00
_cell.angle_gamma   90.00
#
_symmetry.space_group_name_H-M   'P 1'
#
loop_
_entity.id
_entity.type
_entity.pdbx_description
1 polymer ?
#
loop_
_entity_poly.entity_id
_entity_poly.type
_entity_poly.pdbx_seq_one_letter_code
_entity_poly.pdbx_strand_id
1 'polypeptide(L)'
;MQGTIYRLALGTYNLKLAQLFLNAGFDANQIYADKPPMEWAIQGGNMELIHLLEAQGISSASLYSKLLSHFYNVTGIHSEVNLEGACSWYINLFLSECLNAFKEAPDFSRCQIGSQYGALVEAFDQTDNCTPNGQEICQKIQRGELCFVNAGWDDHIISVTFSGDYMAICNRGQGSEKGTLRVYKIDRAKMTPELATKILKNEEEYEPRAHFYYNELPASLGGKEDKLTAAFKAIAPKFQKVGNCSLASQKAAIRFAWVMQLMAGGMPFAEATRVGRQESKAFTDFAGEIYP
;
A
#
# COMPACT_ATOMS: atom_id res chain seq x y z
N MET A 1 38.83 3.10 0.51
CA MET A 1 38.50 2.20 -0.62
C MET A 1 37.49 1.12 -0.23
N GLN A 2 37.67 0.44 0.92
CA GLN A 2 36.76 -0.62 1.40
C GLN A 2 35.27 -0.20 1.51
N GLY A 3 34.97 0.99 2.07
CA GLY A 3 33.58 1.47 2.18
C GLY A 3 32.87 1.75 0.85
N THR A 4 33.62 2.02 -0.23
CA THR A 4 33.05 2.33 -1.56
C THR A 4 32.46 1.09 -2.23
N ILE A 5 33.07 -0.08 -2.02
CA ILE A 5 32.63 -1.33 -2.64
C ILE A 5 31.43 -1.90 -1.89
N TYR A 6 31.39 -1.77 -0.56
CA TYR A 6 30.21 -2.15 0.22
C TYR A 6 29.01 -1.27 -0.12
N ARG A 7 29.21 0.06 -0.31
CA ARG A 7 28.17 0.94 -0.86
C ARG A 7 27.65 0.45 -2.22
N LEU A 8 28.52 0.03 -3.13
CA LEU A 8 28.10 -0.51 -4.42
C LEU A 8 27.29 -1.81 -4.26
N ALA A 9 27.67 -2.69 -3.33
CA ALA A 9 26.90 -3.90 -3.04
C ALA A 9 25.49 -3.59 -2.53
N LEU A 10 25.37 -2.60 -1.65
CA LEU A 10 24.10 -2.16 -1.09
C LEU A 10 23.24 -1.44 -2.15
N GLY A 11 23.83 -0.50 -2.90
CA GLY A 11 23.12 0.25 -3.94
C GLY A 11 22.80 -0.54 -5.21
N THR A 12 23.49 -1.66 -5.45
CA THR A 12 23.14 -2.64 -6.50
C THR A 12 22.27 -3.79 -5.97
N TYR A 13 21.89 -3.73 -4.69
CA TYR A 13 21.01 -4.72 -4.04
C TYR A 13 21.52 -6.17 -4.15
N ASN A 14 22.84 -6.35 -4.25
CA ASN A 14 23.45 -7.66 -4.43
C ASN A 14 23.63 -8.38 -3.09
N LEU A 15 22.63 -9.18 -2.72
CA LEU A 15 22.58 -9.88 -1.42
C LEU A 15 23.83 -10.72 -1.15
N LYS A 16 24.34 -11.45 -2.15
CA LYS A 16 25.54 -12.29 -2.00
C LYS A 16 26.77 -11.46 -1.66
N LEU A 17 26.91 -10.31 -2.32
CA LEU A 17 28.04 -9.42 -2.07
C LEU A 17 27.89 -8.72 -0.71
N ALA A 18 26.68 -8.31 -0.34
CA ALA A 18 26.41 -7.75 0.99
C ALA A 18 26.75 -8.76 2.10
N GLN A 19 26.30 -10.02 1.97
CA GLN A 19 26.63 -11.11 2.90
C GLN A 19 28.15 -11.34 3.00
N LEU A 20 28.87 -11.32 1.87
CA LEU A 20 30.33 -11.49 1.85
C LEU A 20 31.02 -10.39 2.69
N PHE A 21 30.57 -9.15 2.56
CA PHE A 21 31.13 -8.03 3.31
C PHE A 21 30.82 -8.11 4.80
N LEU A 22 29.59 -8.47 5.17
CA LEU A 22 29.25 -8.73 6.58
C LEU A 22 30.12 -9.82 7.18
N ASN A 23 30.32 -10.94 6.46
CA ASN A 23 31.19 -12.03 6.89
C ASN A 23 32.67 -11.62 7.01
N ALA A 24 33.10 -10.61 6.25
CA ALA A 24 34.44 -10.04 6.33
C ALA A 24 34.61 -9.05 7.50
N GLY A 25 33.58 -8.88 8.35
CA GLY A 25 33.63 -8.02 9.54
C GLY A 25 33.27 -6.56 9.26
N PHE A 26 32.58 -6.26 8.15
CA PHE A 26 32.06 -4.90 7.96
C PHE A 26 30.98 -4.60 9.00
N ASP A 27 31.08 -3.43 9.62
CA ASP A 27 30.11 -2.97 10.61
C ASP A 27 28.83 -2.53 9.91
N ALA A 28 27.77 -3.30 10.11
CA ALA A 28 26.48 -3.06 9.47
C ALA A 28 25.76 -1.81 10.01
N ASN A 29 26.24 -1.19 11.10
CA ASN A 29 25.77 0.11 11.59
C ASN A 29 26.61 1.30 11.08
N GLN A 30 27.77 1.04 10.48
CA GLN A 30 28.64 2.10 10.00
C GLN A 30 27.98 2.85 8.83
N ILE A 31 28.13 4.17 8.81
CA ILE A 31 27.68 5.00 7.69
C ILE A 31 28.63 4.80 6.52
N TYR A 32 28.12 4.29 5.39
CA TYR A 32 28.88 4.12 4.16
C TYR A 32 28.48 5.19 3.14
N ALA A 33 29.28 6.25 3.07
CA ALA A 33 29.04 7.53 2.40
C ALA A 33 28.12 8.48 3.18
N ASP A 34 26.80 8.28 3.09
CA ASP A 34 25.79 9.21 3.60
C ASP A 34 24.76 8.55 4.53
N LYS A 35 24.61 7.22 4.46
CA LYS A 35 23.66 6.47 5.28
C LYS A 35 24.16 5.06 5.67
N PRO A 36 23.61 4.44 6.72
CA PRO A 36 23.93 3.06 7.08
C PRO A 36 23.30 2.06 6.09
N PRO A 37 23.81 0.82 6.03
CA PRO A 37 23.31 -0.25 5.16
C PRO A 37 21.81 -0.50 5.22
N MET A 38 21.24 -0.45 6.43
CA MET A 38 19.80 -0.66 6.63
C MET A 38 18.96 0.45 5.97
N GLU A 39 19.44 1.69 5.97
CA GLU A 39 18.74 2.78 5.28
C GLU A 39 18.76 2.61 3.76
N TRP A 40 19.89 2.16 3.18
CA TRP A 40 19.97 1.78 1.76
C TRP A 40 19.03 0.62 1.43
N ALA A 41 18.99 -0.41 2.28
CA ALA A 41 18.13 -1.56 2.09
C ALA A 41 16.64 -1.18 2.10
N ILE A 42 16.23 -0.32 3.04
CA ILE A 42 14.85 0.17 3.12
C ILE A 42 14.53 1.10 1.95
N GLN A 43 15.41 2.05 1.61
CA GLN A 43 15.20 2.95 0.48
C GLN A 43 15.01 2.19 -0.84
N GLY A 44 15.73 1.08 -1.01
CA GLY A 44 15.59 0.20 -2.17
C GLY A 44 14.50 -0.85 -2.07
N GLY A 45 13.80 -0.95 -0.94
CA GLY A 45 12.82 -2.01 -0.69
C GLY A 45 13.39 -3.43 -0.76
N ASN A 46 14.68 -3.63 -0.51
CA ASN A 46 15.32 -4.94 -0.58
C ASN A 46 15.11 -5.72 0.72
N MET A 47 14.01 -6.46 0.80
CA MET A 47 13.64 -7.25 1.98
C MET A 47 14.67 -8.31 2.37
N GLU A 48 15.28 -8.98 1.38
CA GLU A 48 16.31 -9.98 1.65
C GLU A 48 17.52 -9.34 2.36
N LEU A 49 17.89 -8.13 1.94
CA LEU A 49 18.96 -7.36 2.56
C LEU A 49 18.55 -6.81 3.94
N ILE A 50 17.29 -6.40 4.13
CA ILE A 50 16.77 -5.99 5.44
C ILE A 50 16.86 -7.16 6.43
N HIS A 51 16.34 -8.33 6.08
CA HIS A 51 16.39 -9.51 6.94
C HIS A 51 17.82 -9.97 7.21
N LEU A 52 18.70 -9.88 6.21
CA LEU A 52 20.12 -10.13 6.39
C LEU A 52 20.73 -9.21 7.46
N LEU A 53 20.39 -7.92 7.44
CA LEU A 53 20.89 -6.94 8.40
C LEU A 53 20.24 -7.10 9.78
N GLU A 54 18.96 -7.47 9.86
CA GLU A 54 18.27 -7.81 11.11
C GLU A 54 18.90 -9.03 11.78
N ALA A 55 19.32 -10.03 10.99
CA ALA A 55 20.06 -11.18 11.50
C ALA A 55 21.43 -10.81 12.09
N GLN A 56 21.96 -9.62 11.79
CA GLN A 56 23.14 -9.04 12.46
C GLN A 56 22.79 -8.24 13.71
N GLY A 57 21.54 -8.26 14.17
CA GLY A 57 21.07 -7.54 15.35
C GLY A 57 20.72 -6.07 15.09
N ILE A 58 20.64 -5.64 13.83
CA ILE A 58 20.26 -4.26 13.49
C ILE A 58 18.75 -4.15 13.43
N SER A 59 18.18 -3.40 14.36
CA SER A 59 16.75 -3.15 14.37
C SER A 59 16.34 -2.16 13.29
N SER A 60 15.54 -2.65 12.34
CA SER A 60 14.86 -1.85 11.33
C SER A 60 13.86 -0.86 11.96
N ALA A 61 13.27 -1.18 13.13
CA ALA A 61 12.32 -0.33 13.87
C ALA A 61 12.84 1.08 14.17
N SER A 62 14.10 1.19 14.59
CA SER A 62 14.73 2.50 14.88
C SER A 62 14.92 3.36 13.63
N LEU A 63 15.07 2.72 12.47
CA LEU A 63 15.23 3.36 11.17
C LEU A 63 13.89 3.67 10.51
N TYR A 64 12.84 2.87 10.74
CA TYR A 64 11.49 3.19 10.26
C TYR A 64 11.01 4.52 10.82
N SER A 65 11.17 4.79 12.12
CA SER A 65 10.80 6.08 12.71
C SER A 65 11.56 7.27 12.08
N LYS A 66 12.85 7.09 11.80
CA LYS A 66 13.70 8.11 11.17
C LYS A 66 13.37 8.30 9.70
N LEU A 67 13.19 7.23 8.94
CA LEU A 67 12.77 7.28 7.54
C LEU A 67 11.38 7.88 7.42
N LEU A 68 10.44 7.54 8.31
CA LEU A 68 9.11 8.16 8.37
C LEU A 68 9.20 9.66 8.63
N SER A 69 9.97 10.07 9.63
CA SER A 69 10.21 11.50 9.89
C SER A 69 10.91 12.19 8.72
N HIS A 70 11.86 11.53 8.04
CA HIS A 70 12.56 12.10 6.88
C HIS A 70 11.62 12.19 5.68
N PHE A 71 10.82 11.15 5.41
CA PHE A 71 9.81 11.16 4.38
C PHE A 71 8.82 12.29 4.61
N TYR A 72 8.35 12.53 5.84
CA TYR A 72 7.36 13.56 6.08
C TYR A 72 7.96 14.98 6.17
N ASN A 73 9.12 15.17 6.82
CA ASN A 73 9.81 16.45 6.82
C ASN A 73 10.27 16.90 5.43
N VAL A 74 10.62 15.97 4.54
CA VAL A 74 10.98 16.29 3.15
C VAL A 74 9.72 16.42 2.28
N THR A 75 8.61 15.71 2.57
CA THR A 75 7.33 15.80 1.83
C THR A 75 6.34 16.83 2.35
N GLY A 76 6.75 17.72 3.29
CA GLY A 76 5.91 18.76 3.87
C GLY A 76 4.91 19.27 2.83
N ILE A 77 3.61 19.23 3.18
CA ILE A 77 2.35 19.12 2.39
C ILE A 77 2.26 19.80 0.99
N HIS A 78 3.29 20.50 0.52
CA HIS A 78 3.35 21.27 -0.71
C HIS A 78 4.51 21.00 -1.69
N SER A 79 5.52 20.15 -1.45
CA SER A 79 6.59 19.98 -2.47
C SER A 79 7.18 18.58 -2.63
N GLU A 80 6.98 18.03 -3.83
CA GLU A 80 7.99 17.43 -4.74
C GLU A 80 9.09 16.51 -4.17
N VAL A 81 8.78 15.62 -3.23
CA VAL A 81 9.60 14.41 -3.08
C VAL A 81 8.99 13.30 -3.89
N ASN A 82 9.79 12.88 -4.86
CA ASN A 82 9.51 11.77 -5.71
C ASN A 82 9.67 10.47 -4.91
N LEU A 83 8.54 9.85 -4.52
CA LEU A 83 8.50 8.53 -3.90
C LEU A 83 8.53 7.40 -4.95
N GLU A 84 8.84 7.73 -6.22
CA GLU A 84 9.22 6.77 -7.27
C GLU A 84 10.42 5.94 -6.74
N GLY A 85 10.13 4.73 -6.26
CA GLY A 85 11.10 3.80 -5.69
C GLY A 85 10.86 3.39 -4.23
N ALA A 86 10.03 4.10 -3.45
CA ALA A 86 9.60 3.61 -2.14
C ALA A 86 8.69 2.40 -2.37
N CYS A 87 9.21 1.20 -2.07
CA CYS A 87 8.52 -0.07 -2.30
C CYS A 87 7.11 0.00 -1.71
N SER A 88 6.11 -0.45 -2.49
CA SER A 88 4.68 -0.47 -2.10
C SER A 88 4.44 -1.11 -0.72
N TRP A 89 5.35 -2.01 -0.33
CA TRP A 89 5.45 -2.60 0.99
C TRP A 89 5.61 -1.56 2.12
N TYR A 90 6.50 -0.57 1.97
CA TYR A 90 6.73 0.47 3.00
C TYR A 90 5.47 1.29 3.27
N ILE A 91 4.74 1.64 2.21
CA ILE A 91 3.48 2.38 2.32
C ILE A 91 2.46 1.53 3.09
N ASN A 92 2.42 0.23 2.88
CA ASN A 92 1.52 -0.65 3.61
C ASN A 92 1.89 -0.81 5.07
N LEU A 93 3.16 -1.05 5.37
CA LEU A 93 3.65 -1.13 6.74
C LEU A 93 3.31 0.16 7.50
N PHE A 94 3.64 1.32 6.90
CA PHE A 94 3.29 2.62 7.46
C PHE A 94 1.78 2.77 7.72
N LEU A 95 0.94 2.43 6.74
CA LEU A 95 -0.50 2.55 6.88
C LEU A 95 -1.03 1.59 7.95
N SER A 96 -0.46 0.38 8.05
CA SER A 96 -0.86 -0.58 9.06
C SER A 96 -0.46 -0.14 10.47
N GLU A 97 0.76 0.35 10.67
CA GLU A 97 1.20 0.95 11.92
C GLU A 97 0.34 2.17 12.30
N CYS A 98 0.03 3.04 11.32
CA CYS A 98 -0.88 4.16 11.54
C CYS A 98 -2.27 3.67 11.93
N LEU A 99 -2.82 2.63 11.30
CA LEU A 99 -4.15 2.11 11.61
C LEU A 99 -4.18 1.48 13.01
N ASN A 100 -3.12 0.76 13.38
CA ASN A 100 -2.94 0.20 14.71
C ASN A 100 -2.83 1.31 15.77
N ALA A 101 -2.02 2.34 15.54
CA ALA A 101 -1.93 3.48 16.45
C ALA A 101 -3.25 4.26 16.53
N PHE A 102 -3.94 4.42 15.40
CA PHE A 102 -5.21 5.14 15.32
C PHE A 102 -6.29 4.45 16.14
N LYS A 103 -6.34 3.12 16.11
CA LYS A 103 -7.24 2.29 16.92
C LYS A 103 -7.09 2.54 18.43
N GLU A 104 -5.87 2.82 18.89
CA GLU A 104 -5.58 3.04 20.32
C GLU A 104 -5.69 4.53 20.74
N ALA A 105 -5.96 5.45 19.80
CA ALA A 105 -6.01 6.88 20.09
C ALA A 105 -7.24 7.26 20.96
N PRO A 106 -7.14 8.19 21.92
CA PRO A 106 -8.26 8.51 22.84
C PRO A 106 -9.53 9.02 22.13
N ASP A 107 -9.36 9.82 21.07
CA ASP A 107 -10.47 10.33 20.26
C ASP A 107 -11.15 9.23 19.42
N PHE A 108 -10.50 8.07 19.29
CA PHE A 108 -11.04 6.89 18.61
C PHE A 108 -12.23 6.26 19.35
N SER A 109 -12.36 6.51 20.66
CA SER A 109 -13.55 6.11 21.44
C SER A 109 -14.86 6.71 20.91
N ARG A 110 -14.79 7.75 20.07
CA ARG A 110 -15.94 8.34 19.37
C ARG A 110 -16.33 7.60 18.09
N CYS A 111 -15.46 6.72 17.60
CA CYS A 111 -15.68 5.99 16.38
C CYS A 111 -16.68 4.85 16.64
N GLN A 112 -17.84 4.90 15.98
CA GLN A 112 -18.96 3.98 16.22
C GLN A 112 -18.69 2.52 15.76
N ILE A 113 -17.49 2.21 15.28
CA ILE A 113 -17.27 1.11 14.35
C ILE A 113 -16.22 0.10 14.84
N GLY A 114 -15.92 0.06 16.15
CA GLY A 114 -14.76 -0.64 16.72
C GLY A 114 -14.45 -2.05 16.19
N SER A 115 -15.45 -2.87 15.87
CA SER A 115 -15.23 -4.22 15.30
C SER A 115 -14.82 -4.23 13.82
N GLN A 116 -15.20 -3.22 13.03
CA GLN A 116 -14.91 -3.18 11.59
C GLN A 116 -13.49 -2.67 11.28
N TYR A 117 -12.83 -2.03 12.25
CA TYR A 117 -11.43 -1.60 12.11
C TYR A 117 -10.45 -2.77 12.15
N GLY A 118 -10.77 -3.83 12.90
CA GLY A 118 -9.95 -5.04 12.93
C GLY A 118 -9.74 -5.61 11.52
N ALA A 119 -10.81 -5.67 10.73
CA ALA A 119 -10.74 -6.15 9.35
C ALA A 119 -9.90 -5.24 8.44
N LEU A 120 -9.88 -3.92 8.68
CA LEU A 120 -9.02 -2.99 7.93
C LEU A 120 -7.55 -3.20 8.27
N VAL A 121 -7.21 -3.21 9.57
CA VAL A 121 -5.85 -3.48 10.05
C VAL A 121 -5.35 -4.82 9.52
N GLU A 122 -6.12 -5.88 9.72
CA GLU A 122 -5.76 -7.23 9.25
C GLU A 122 -5.53 -7.26 7.74
N ALA A 123 -6.35 -6.56 6.96
CA ALA A 123 -6.21 -6.52 5.51
C ALA A 123 -4.96 -5.73 5.05
N PHE A 124 -4.47 -4.76 5.84
CA PHE A 124 -3.20 -4.06 5.58
C PHE A 124 -1.99 -4.86 6.07
N ASP A 125 -2.03 -5.44 7.28
CA ASP A 125 -0.96 -6.31 7.82
C ASP A 125 -0.66 -7.50 6.90
N GLN A 126 -1.66 -8.01 6.18
CA GLN A 126 -1.47 -9.15 5.28
C GLN A 126 -0.69 -8.81 4.01
N THR A 127 -0.53 -7.53 3.70
CA THR A 127 0.35 -7.09 2.61
C THR A 127 1.82 -6.96 3.05
N ASP A 128 2.10 -7.17 4.34
CA ASP A 128 3.41 -7.10 4.97
C ASP A 128 4.20 -8.42 4.83
N ASN A 129 3.51 -9.55 4.61
CA ASN A 129 4.16 -10.83 4.36
C ASN A 129 4.81 -10.83 2.96
N CYS A 130 6.15 -10.82 2.93
CA CYS A 130 7.06 -10.51 1.82
C CYS A 130 6.91 -11.31 0.50
N THR A 131 5.87 -12.10 0.32
CA THR A 131 5.38 -12.50 -1.01
C THR A 131 3.94 -12.99 -0.83
N PRO A 132 2.92 -12.13 -1.02
CA PRO A 132 1.55 -12.63 -1.01
C PRO A 132 1.46 -13.73 -2.07
N ASN A 133 1.16 -14.95 -1.66
CA ASN A 133 0.95 -16.02 -2.61
C ASN A 133 -0.40 -15.75 -3.29
N GLY A 134 -0.43 -15.72 -4.62
CA GLY A 134 -1.69 -15.54 -5.36
C GLY A 134 -2.79 -16.51 -4.92
N GLN A 135 -2.43 -17.69 -4.41
CA GLN A 135 -3.37 -18.63 -3.79
C GLN A 135 -4.10 -18.06 -2.56
N GLU A 136 -3.39 -17.41 -1.64
CA GLU A 136 -4.00 -16.85 -0.43
C GLU A 136 -4.92 -15.67 -0.76
N ILE A 137 -4.46 -14.77 -1.64
CA ILE A 137 -5.28 -13.64 -2.13
C ILE A 137 -6.53 -14.18 -2.83
N CYS A 138 -6.39 -15.17 -3.70
CA CYS A 138 -7.50 -15.81 -4.39
C CYS A 138 -8.53 -16.34 -3.38
N GLN A 139 -8.09 -17.06 -2.34
CA GLN A 139 -9.00 -17.61 -1.32
C GLN A 139 -9.74 -16.51 -0.55
N LYS A 140 -9.07 -15.44 -0.14
CA LYS A 140 -9.70 -14.29 0.56
C LYS A 140 -10.77 -13.63 -0.30
N ILE A 141 -10.41 -13.35 -1.56
CA ILE A 141 -11.34 -12.75 -2.52
C ILE A 141 -12.53 -13.66 -2.75
N GLN A 142 -12.33 -14.98 -2.91
CA GLN A 142 -13.40 -15.96 -3.05
C GLN A 142 -14.33 -15.97 -1.82
N ARG A 143 -13.78 -15.86 -0.60
CA ARG A 143 -14.57 -15.73 0.65
C ARG A 143 -15.27 -14.37 0.80
N GLY A 144 -14.91 -13.37 -0.01
CA GLY A 144 -15.51 -12.03 0.04
C GLY A 144 -14.96 -11.17 1.17
N GLU A 145 -13.80 -11.57 1.70
CA GLU A 145 -13.06 -10.83 2.71
C GLU A 145 -12.49 -9.54 2.10
N LEU A 146 -12.24 -8.55 2.96
CA LEU A 146 -11.54 -7.34 2.56
C LEU A 146 -10.10 -7.69 2.18
N CYS A 147 -9.65 -7.27 1.01
CA CYS A 147 -8.29 -7.53 0.54
C CYS A 147 -7.77 -6.32 -0.23
N PHE A 148 -6.60 -5.82 0.17
CA PHE A 148 -5.86 -4.79 -0.56
C PHE A 148 -4.74 -5.44 -1.36
N VAL A 149 -4.64 -5.09 -2.64
CA VAL A 149 -3.52 -5.49 -3.48
C VAL A 149 -2.87 -4.26 -4.06
N ASN A 150 -1.64 -4.00 -3.64
CA ASN A 150 -0.84 -2.95 -4.24
C ASN A 150 -0.34 -3.45 -5.59
N ALA A 151 -0.61 -2.65 -6.60
CA ALA A 151 -0.39 -2.97 -7.99
C ALA A 151 0.14 -1.72 -8.67
N GLY A 152 0.63 -1.84 -9.90
CA GLY A 152 1.13 -0.69 -10.60
C GLY A 152 1.86 -1.01 -11.88
N TRP A 153 2.57 0.00 -12.35
CA TRP A 153 3.46 0.05 -13.49
C TRP A 153 4.42 1.23 -13.25
N ASP A 154 5.62 1.22 -13.82
CA ASP A 154 6.53 2.38 -13.96
C ASP A 154 6.47 3.41 -12.83
N ASP A 155 7.00 3.02 -11.66
CA ASP A 155 7.06 3.85 -10.44
C ASP A 155 5.71 4.43 -9.95
N HIS A 156 4.60 3.98 -10.51
CA HIS A 156 3.24 4.41 -10.21
C HIS A 156 2.46 3.28 -9.54
N ILE A 157 2.02 3.53 -8.30
CA ILE A 157 1.27 2.55 -7.50
C ILE A 157 -0.22 2.89 -7.51
N ILE A 158 -1.01 1.90 -7.87
CA ILE A 158 -2.46 1.84 -7.67
C ILE A 158 -2.79 0.86 -6.54
N SER A 159 -4.02 0.92 -6.06
CA SER A 159 -4.55 -0.10 -5.15
C SER A 159 -5.76 -0.76 -5.78
N VAL A 160 -5.73 -2.09 -5.87
CA VAL A 160 -6.88 -2.91 -6.25
C VAL A 160 -7.46 -3.50 -4.97
N THR A 161 -8.66 -3.07 -4.61
CA THR A 161 -9.31 -3.43 -3.34
C THR A 161 -10.53 -4.29 -3.58
N PHE A 162 -10.66 -5.39 -2.85
CA PHE A 162 -11.80 -6.31 -2.92
C PHE A 162 -12.55 -6.28 -1.60
N SER A 163 -13.90 -6.29 -1.64
CA SER A 163 -14.74 -6.40 -0.45
C SER A 163 -16.11 -6.94 -0.83
N GLY A 164 -16.48 -8.11 -0.32
CA GLY A 164 -17.69 -8.82 -0.75
C GLY A 164 -17.69 -9.04 -2.26
N ASP A 165 -18.81 -8.76 -2.92
CA ASP A 165 -18.94 -8.93 -4.39
C ASP A 165 -18.41 -7.73 -5.19
N TYR A 166 -17.57 -6.87 -4.61
CA TYR A 166 -17.09 -5.65 -5.25
C TYR A 166 -15.57 -5.58 -5.32
N MET A 167 -15.07 -5.03 -6.43
CA MET A 167 -13.67 -4.68 -6.66
C MET A 167 -13.58 -3.18 -6.97
N ALA A 168 -12.61 -2.50 -6.37
CA ALA A 168 -12.28 -1.11 -6.64
C ALA A 168 -10.86 -0.98 -7.20
N ILE A 169 -10.71 -0.20 -8.27
CA ILE A 169 -9.42 0.27 -8.77
C ILE A 169 -9.25 1.71 -8.30
N CYS A 170 -8.29 1.91 -7.42
CA CYS A 170 -7.99 3.19 -6.78
C CYS A 170 -6.71 3.75 -7.39
N ASN A 171 -6.84 4.76 -8.25
CA ASN A 171 -5.72 5.39 -8.93
C ASN A 171 -5.90 6.90 -8.95
N ARG A 172 -5.11 7.63 -8.16
CA ARG A 172 -5.18 9.11 -8.14
C ARG A 172 -4.09 9.81 -8.95
N GLY A 173 -3.21 9.07 -9.63
CA GLY A 173 -2.12 9.61 -10.45
C GLY A 173 -2.30 9.33 -11.95
N GLN A 174 -1.21 9.01 -12.64
CA GLN A 174 -1.21 8.75 -14.08
C GLN A 174 -2.23 7.66 -14.46
N GLY A 175 -2.95 7.83 -15.57
CA GLY A 175 -4.01 6.90 -16.00
C GLY A 175 -5.38 7.13 -15.36
N SER A 176 -5.51 8.12 -14.47
CA SER A 176 -6.76 8.44 -13.79
C SER A 176 -7.74 9.27 -14.62
N GLU A 177 -7.45 9.58 -15.90
CA GLU A 177 -8.44 10.09 -16.86
C GLU A 177 -9.64 9.15 -17.00
N LYS A 178 -9.44 7.87 -16.66
CA LYS A 178 -10.50 6.86 -16.56
C LYS A 178 -11.35 7.02 -15.30
N GLY A 179 -10.90 7.76 -14.29
CA GLY A 179 -11.55 7.99 -13.01
C GLY A 179 -10.66 7.56 -11.84
N THR A 180 -10.71 8.31 -10.75
CA THR A 180 -9.81 8.10 -9.59
C THR A 180 -10.18 6.94 -8.68
N LEU A 181 -11.45 6.54 -8.75
CA LEU A 181 -12.02 5.38 -8.08
C LEU A 181 -13.01 4.75 -9.07
N ARG A 182 -12.70 3.54 -9.51
CA ARG A 182 -13.61 2.73 -10.33
C ARG A 182 -14.03 1.51 -9.56
N VAL A 183 -15.33 1.28 -9.42
CA VAL A 183 -15.87 0.14 -8.69
C VAL A 183 -16.63 -0.75 -9.65
N TYR A 184 -16.47 -2.06 -9.51
CA TYR A 184 -17.13 -3.08 -10.30
C TYR A 184 -17.78 -4.09 -9.35
N LYS A 185 -19.01 -4.50 -9.64
CA LYS A 185 -19.57 -5.73 -9.07
C LYS A 185 -18.98 -6.91 -9.82
N ILE A 186 -18.35 -7.84 -9.11
CA ILE A 186 -17.60 -8.96 -9.67
C ILE A 186 -18.23 -10.31 -9.30
N ASP A 187 -17.85 -11.34 -10.04
CA ASP A 187 -18.06 -12.74 -9.69
C ASP A 187 -16.79 -13.29 -9.04
N ARG A 188 -16.80 -13.39 -7.71
CA ARG A 188 -15.65 -13.85 -6.93
C ARG A 188 -15.20 -15.26 -7.26
N ALA A 189 -16.11 -16.13 -7.72
CA ALA A 189 -15.77 -17.51 -8.09
C ALA A 189 -14.87 -17.57 -9.33
N LYS A 190 -14.77 -16.49 -10.11
CA LYS A 190 -13.87 -16.36 -11.26
C LYS A 190 -12.44 -15.96 -10.88
N MET A 191 -12.19 -15.58 -9.63
CA MET A 191 -10.82 -15.35 -9.17
C MET A 191 -10.08 -16.68 -9.14
N THR A 192 -8.90 -16.74 -9.78
CA THR A 192 -8.00 -17.90 -9.74
C THR A 192 -6.65 -17.50 -9.14
N PRO A 193 -5.86 -18.45 -8.62
CA PRO A 193 -4.50 -18.17 -8.14
C PRO A 193 -3.61 -17.51 -9.19
N GLU A 194 -3.75 -17.88 -10.46
CA GLU A 194 -2.99 -17.32 -11.58
C GLU A 194 -3.38 -15.86 -11.83
N LEU A 195 -4.68 -15.54 -11.80
CA LEU A 195 -5.15 -14.17 -11.95
C LEU A 195 -4.71 -13.31 -10.76
N ALA A 196 -4.83 -13.82 -9.53
CA ALA A 196 -4.33 -13.14 -8.33
C ALA A 196 -2.82 -12.90 -8.39
N THR A 197 -2.05 -13.90 -8.83
CA THR A 197 -0.60 -13.77 -9.08
C THR A 197 -0.33 -12.72 -10.16
N LYS A 198 -1.15 -12.67 -11.22
CA LYS A 198 -1.03 -11.64 -12.25
C LYS A 198 -1.25 -10.25 -11.65
N ILE A 199 -2.24 -10.04 -10.77
CA ILE A 199 -2.47 -8.74 -10.10
C ILE A 199 -1.25 -8.32 -9.25
N LEU A 200 -0.59 -9.27 -8.59
CA LEU A 200 0.58 -9.00 -7.75
C LEU A 200 1.85 -8.64 -8.53
N LYS A 201 1.94 -9.03 -9.80
CA LYS A 201 3.12 -8.74 -10.62
C LYS A 201 3.12 -7.27 -11.03
N ASN A 202 4.16 -6.56 -10.60
CA ASN A 202 4.56 -5.30 -11.21
C ASN A 202 5.33 -5.62 -12.50
N GLU A 203 4.86 -5.09 -13.61
CA GLU A 203 5.54 -5.14 -14.91
C GLU A 203 5.93 -3.71 -15.30
N GLU A 204 7.03 -3.57 -16.05
CA GLU A 204 7.70 -2.29 -16.37
C GLU A 204 7.10 -1.54 -17.57
N GLU A 205 5.85 -1.79 -17.95
CA GLU A 205 5.23 -1.05 -19.06
C GLU A 205 3.83 -0.57 -18.74
N TYR A 206 3.62 0.75 -18.77
CA TYR A 206 2.34 1.41 -18.54
C TYR A 206 1.18 0.84 -19.37
N GLU A 207 1.25 0.86 -20.70
CA GLU A 207 0.10 0.61 -21.57
C GLU A 207 -0.47 -0.81 -21.42
N PRO A 208 0.33 -1.89 -21.49
CA PRO A 208 -0.15 -3.25 -21.23
C PRO A 208 -0.80 -3.37 -19.85
N ARG A 209 -0.27 -2.67 -18.86
CA ARG A 209 -0.73 -2.81 -17.48
C ARG A 209 -1.97 -2.01 -17.15
N ALA A 210 -2.07 -0.79 -17.65
CA ALA A 210 -3.30 -0.03 -17.62
C ALA A 210 -4.41 -0.78 -18.39
N HIS A 211 -4.09 -1.41 -19.53
CA HIS A 211 -5.04 -2.26 -20.24
C HIS A 211 -5.50 -3.45 -19.39
N PHE A 212 -4.57 -4.15 -18.74
CA PHE A 212 -4.89 -5.25 -17.83
C PHE A 212 -5.84 -4.81 -16.72
N TYR A 213 -5.49 -3.77 -15.95
CA TYR A 213 -6.31 -3.36 -14.80
C TYR A 213 -7.66 -2.80 -15.19
N TYR A 214 -7.75 -1.96 -16.22
CA TYR A 214 -9.00 -1.27 -16.55
C TYR A 214 -9.92 -2.03 -17.50
N ASN A 215 -9.41 -3.04 -18.21
CA ASN A 215 -10.18 -3.79 -19.21
C ASN A 215 -10.18 -5.31 -18.90
N GLU A 216 -9.02 -5.96 -18.94
CA GLU A 216 -8.94 -7.43 -18.80
C GLU A 216 -9.42 -7.91 -17.44
N LEU A 217 -8.90 -7.34 -16.35
CA LEU A 217 -9.19 -7.78 -14.99
C LEU A 217 -10.69 -7.69 -14.65
N PRO A 218 -11.38 -6.54 -14.87
CA PRO A 218 -12.83 -6.47 -14.74
C PRO A 218 -13.53 -7.51 -15.62
N ALA A 219 -13.15 -7.66 -16.89
CA ALA A 219 -13.79 -8.62 -17.79
C ALA A 219 -13.63 -10.08 -17.32
N SER A 220 -12.43 -10.47 -16.89
CA SER A 220 -12.12 -11.79 -16.34
C SER A 220 -12.95 -12.10 -15.10
N LEU A 221 -13.21 -11.10 -14.27
CA LEU A 221 -14.05 -11.23 -13.07
C LEU A 221 -15.55 -11.03 -13.34
N GLY A 222 -15.97 -10.87 -14.61
CA GLY A 222 -17.36 -10.60 -14.95
C GLY A 222 -17.89 -9.27 -14.39
N GLY A 223 -16.99 -8.29 -14.24
CA GLY A 223 -17.23 -6.96 -13.71
C GLY A 223 -18.38 -6.23 -14.40
N LYS A 224 -19.33 -5.75 -13.62
CA LYS A 224 -20.49 -4.98 -14.08
C LYS A 224 -20.63 -3.69 -13.27
N GLU A 225 -21.22 -2.69 -13.91
CA GLU A 225 -21.72 -1.52 -13.20
C GLU A 225 -23.12 -1.79 -12.66
N ASP A 226 -23.36 -1.36 -11.42
CA ASP A 226 -24.68 -1.36 -10.78
C ASP A 226 -24.95 -0.01 -10.09
N LYS A 227 -26.05 0.08 -9.34
CA LYS A 227 -26.40 1.31 -8.62
C LYS A 227 -25.33 1.73 -7.62
N LEU A 228 -24.68 0.77 -6.95
CA LEU A 228 -23.67 1.04 -5.94
C LEU A 228 -22.37 1.52 -6.60
N THR A 229 -21.94 0.88 -7.69
CA THR A 229 -20.73 1.31 -8.41
C THR A 229 -20.86 2.73 -8.97
N ALA A 230 -22.04 3.07 -9.51
CA ALA A 230 -22.33 4.43 -9.98
C ALA A 230 -22.27 5.46 -8.84
N ALA A 231 -22.73 5.08 -7.65
CA ALA A 231 -22.71 5.95 -6.48
C ALA A 231 -21.28 6.21 -5.96
N PHE A 232 -20.39 5.22 -6.02
CA PHE A 232 -18.96 5.42 -5.71
C PHE A 232 -18.27 6.39 -6.68
N LYS A 233 -18.62 6.35 -7.97
CA LYS A 233 -18.10 7.30 -8.96
C LYS A 233 -18.43 8.75 -8.60
N ALA A 234 -19.62 9.01 -8.04
CA ALA A 234 -20.05 10.34 -7.63
C ALA A 234 -19.27 10.90 -6.42
N ILE A 235 -18.68 10.03 -5.60
CA ILE A 235 -17.92 10.42 -4.41
C ILE A 235 -16.40 10.21 -4.57
N ALA A 236 -15.96 9.88 -5.78
CA ALA A 236 -14.57 9.60 -6.08
C ALA A 236 -13.67 10.79 -5.68
N PRO A 237 -12.52 10.55 -5.04
CA PRO A 237 -11.62 11.61 -4.63
C PRO A 237 -11.04 12.36 -5.84
N LYS A 238 -10.59 13.59 -5.66
CA LYS A 238 -10.02 14.38 -6.77
C LYS A 238 -8.70 13.79 -7.27
N PHE A 239 -8.40 14.01 -8.55
CA PHE A 239 -7.11 13.70 -9.14
C PHE A 239 -5.97 14.37 -8.35
N GLN A 240 -4.87 13.63 -8.13
CA GLN A 240 -3.65 14.13 -7.52
C GLN A 240 -2.71 14.62 -8.63
N LYS A 241 -2.61 15.94 -8.80
CA LYS A 241 -1.79 16.54 -9.87
C LYS A 241 -0.28 16.54 -9.58
N VAL A 242 0.10 16.66 -8.31
CA VAL A 242 1.49 16.87 -7.87
C VAL A 242 1.74 15.98 -6.66
N GLY A 243 2.93 15.39 -6.57
CA GLY A 243 3.35 14.57 -5.42
C GLY A 243 2.97 13.10 -5.55
N ASN A 244 3.17 12.34 -4.46
CA ASN A 244 3.08 10.88 -4.46
C ASN A 244 1.65 10.36 -4.68
N CYS A 245 1.38 9.90 -5.90
CA CYS A 245 0.14 9.24 -6.29
C CYS A 245 -0.12 7.95 -5.50
N SER A 246 0.92 7.25 -5.05
CA SER A 246 0.83 5.97 -4.35
C SER A 246 0.05 6.10 -3.03
N LEU A 247 0.43 7.04 -2.17
CA LEU A 247 -0.28 7.30 -0.92
C LEU A 247 -1.70 7.82 -1.17
N ALA A 248 -1.88 8.64 -2.20
CA ALA A 248 -3.19 9.13 -2.58
C ALA A 248 -4.14 7.99 -3.01
N SER A 249 -3.64 7.04 -3.81
CA SER A 249 -4.34 5.83 -4.24
C SER A 249 -4.72 4.95 -3.05
N GLN A 250 -3.82 4.74 -2.09
CA GLN A 250 -4.14 4.00 -0.86
C GLN A 250 -5.20 4.68 0.00
N LYS A 251 -5.16 6.01 0.15
CA LYS A 251 -6.21 6.76 0.85
C LYS A 251 -7.58 6.56 0.20
N ALA A 252 -7.63 6.46 -1.13
CA ALA A 252 -8.87 6.15 -1.84
C ALA A 252 -9.37 4.73 -1.57
N ALA A 253 -8.46 3.74 -1.55
CA ALA A 253 -8.75 2.36 -1.21
C ALA A 253 -9.28 2.20 0.21
N ILE A 254 -8.62 2.84 1.18
CA ILE A 254 -9.03 2.88 2.58
C ILE A 254 -10.45 3.45 2.71
N ARG A 255 -10.73 4.57 2.03
CA ARG A 255 -12.08 5.17 2.04
C ARG A 255 -13.12 4.23 1.44
N PHE A 256 -12.82 3.57 0.32
CA PHE A 256 -13.72 2.58 -0.28
C PHE A 256 -14.01 1.44 0.71
N ALA A 257 -12.96 0.87 1.30
CA ALA A 257 -13.07 -0.21 2.27
C ALA A 257 -13.91 0.18 3.49
N TRP A 258 -13.71 1.37 4.06
CA TRP A 258 -14.53 1.88 5.17
C TRP A 258 -16.02 1.89 4.83
N VAL A 259 -16.37 2.43 3.67
CA VAL A 259 -17.78 2.50 3.23
C VAL A 259 -18.35 1.10 3.08
N MET A 260 -17.59 0.17 2.49
CA MET A 260 -18.05 -1.21 2.30
C MET A 260 -18.26 -1.95 3.63
N GLN A 261 -17.35 -1.78 4.59
CA GLN A 261 -17.49 -2.39 5.92
C GLN A 261 -18.69 -1.81 6.68
N LEU A 262 -18.89 -0.49 6.63
CA LEU A 262 -20.05 0.17 7.24
C LEU A 262 -21.36 -0.37 6.67
N MET A 263 -21.43 -0.53 5.35
CA MET A 263 -22.59 -1.13 4.69
C MET A 263 -22.79 -2.60 5.06
N ALA A 264 -21.72 -3.37 5.20
CA ALA A 264 -21.80 -4.76 5.67
C ALA A 264 -22.36 -4.85 7.10
N GLY A 265 -22.13 -3.83 7.92
CA GLY A 265 -22.77 -3.66 9.24
C GLY A 265 -24.21 -3.13 9.20
N GLY A 266 -24.81 -2.97 8.02
CA GLY A 266 -26.19 -2.52 7.85
C GLY A 266 -26.36 -1.00 7.71
N MET A 267 -25.29 -0.21 7.65
CA MET A 267 -25.39 1.24 7.46
C MET A 267 -25.83 1.57 6.02
N PRO A 268 -26.85 2.42 5.82
CA PRO A 268 -27.25 2.87 4.48
C PRO A 268 -26.10 3.59 3.74
N PHE A 269 -26.00 3.41 2.42
CA PHE A 269 -24.88 3.95 1.62
C PHE A 269 -24.64 5.45 1.83
N ALA A 270 -25.69 6.28 1.83
CA ALA A 270 -25.54 7.72 2.00
C ALA A 270 -24.87 8.08 3.34
N GLU A 271 -25.20 7.36 4.41
CA GLU A 271 -24.60 7.56 5.72
C GLU A 271 -23.20 6.94 5.79
N ALA A 272 -23.01 5.73 5.24
CA ALA A 272 -21.72 5.06 5.17
C ALA A 272 -20.67 5.90 4.45
N THR A 273 -21.06 6.59 3.36
CA THR A 273 -20.15 7.48 2.62
C THR A 273 -19.82 8.77 3.38
N ARG A 274 -20.76 9.31 4.15
CA ARG A 274 -20.54 10.46 5.03
C ARG A 274 -19.55 10.11 6.14
N VAL A 275 -19.82 9.03 6.87
CA VAL A 275 -18.98 8.53 7.96
C VAL A 275 -17.62 8.08 7.43
N GLY A 276 -17.57 7.23 6.41
CA GLY A 276 -16.31 6.75 5.83
C GLY A 276 -15.42 7.87 5.29
N ARG A 277 -15.99 8.99 4.84
CA ARG A 277 -15.20 10.20 4.49
C ARG A 277 -14.63 10.90 5.73
N GLN A 278 -15.42 11.03 6.80
CA GLN A 278 -14.97 11.64 8.05
C GLN A 278 -13.85 10.80 8.68
N GLU A 279 -14.03 9.50 8.79
CA GLU A 279 -13.04 8.57 9.36
C GLU A 279 -11.76 8.51 8.54
N SER A 280 -11.87 8.40 7.21
CA SER A 280 -10.70 8.42 6.33
C SER A 280 -9.91 9.74 6.42
N LYS A 281 -10.60 10.87 6.64
CA LYS A 281 -9.94 12.15 6.88
C LYS A 281 -9.27 12.18 8.25
N ALA A 282 -9.96 11.78 9.31
CA ALA A 282 -9.41 11.76 10.67
C ALA A 282 -8.15 10.86 10.72
N PHE A 283 -8.20 9.68 10.13
CA PHE A 283 -7.05 8.80 9.96
C PHE A 283 -5.91 9.48 9.21
N THR A 284 -6.21 10.19 8.11
CA THR A 284 -5.19 10.88 7.32
C THR A 284 -4.53 12.01 8.10
N ASP A 285 -5.31 12.79 8.86
CA ASP A 285 -4.79 13.88 9.68
C ASP A 285 -3.90 13.30 10.80
N PHE A 286 -4.37 12.27 11.50
CA PHE A 286 -3.62 11.55 12.53
C PHE A 286 -2.31 10.93 12.03
N ALA A 287 -2.34 10.26 10.87
CA ALA A 287 -1.14 9.70 10.26
C ALA A 287 -0.10 10.79 9.96
N GLY A 288 -0.54 12.01 9.67
CA GLY A 288 0.33 13.16 9.49
C GLY A 288 0.80 13.84 10.78
N GLU A 289 0.14 13.59 11.91
CA GLU A 289 0.57 14.08 13.22
C GLU A 289 1.62 13.17 13.87
N ILE A 290 1.46 11.84 13.75
CA ILE A 290 2.44 10.88 14.30
C ILE A 290 3.76 10.96 13.56
N TYR A 291 3.68 11.14 12.25
CA TYR A 291 4.83 11.11 11.38
C TYR A 291 4.94 12.45 10.65
N PRO A 292 5.41 13.53 11.33
CA PRO A 292 5.55 14.88 10.78
C PRO A 292 6.90 15.13 10.08
#